data_AF-A0A0H3DBL2-F1
#
_entry.id   AF-A0A0H3DBL2-F1
#
_cell.length_a   1.000
_cell.length_b   1.000
_cell.length_c   1.000
_cell.angle_alpha   90.00
_cell.angle_beta   90.00
_cell.angle_gamma   90.00
#
_symmetry.space_group_name_H-M   'P 1'
#
loop_
_entity.id
_entity.type
_entity.pdbx_description
1 polymer ?
#
loop_
_entity_poly.entity_id
_entity_poly.type
_entity_poly.pdbx_seq_one_letter_code
_entity_poly.pdbx_strand_id
1 'polypeptide(L)'
;MAKGEPKTLREAHEVVMDRRPPNNANPSAWLAFRLGNARLYKAIADVDRGHHHEALYWAGYEERQAGEISAELQAEGKSAD
;
A
#
# COMPACT_ATOMS: atom_id res chain seq x y z
N MET A 1 22.42 0.43 4.54
CA MET A 1 22.65 0.76 3.12
C MET A 1 21.51 1.65 2.67
N ALA A 2 21.77 2.75 1.97
CA ALA A 2 20.68 3.53 1.38
C ALA A 2 19.93 2.60 0.41
N LYS A 3 18.74 2.13 0.79
CA LYS A 3 17.88 1.33 -0.10
C LYS A 3 17.51 2.26 -1.24
N GLY A 4 18.15 2.10 -2.40
CA GLY A 4 17.72 2.77 -3.62
C GLY A 4 16.27 2.41 -3.94
N GLU A 5 15.68 3.08 -4.93
CA GLU A 5 14.33 2.74 -5.37
C GLU A 5 14.27 1.24 -5.72
N PRO A 6 13.30 0.48 -5.16
CA PRO A 6 13.17 -0.94 -5.44
C PRO A 6 12.95 -1.17 -6.93
N LYS A 7 13.55 -2.22 -7.48
CA LYS A 7 13.47 -2.55 -8.91
C LYS A 7 12.83 -3.91 -9.18
N THR A 8 12.57 -4.66 -8.13
CA THR A 8 11.95 -5.99 -8.20
C THR A 8 10.74 -6.08 -7.26
N LEU A 9 9.80 -6.97 -7.57
CA LEU A 9 8.66 -7.24 -6.69
C LEU A 9 9.11 -7.67 -5.28
N ARG A 10 10.19 -8.46 -5.20
CA ARG A 10 10.78 -8.88 -3.92
C ARG A 10 11.24 -7.71 -3.07
N GLU A 11 12.02 -6.79 -3.63
CA GLU A 11 12.50 -5.61 -2.90
C GLU A 11 11.33 -4.70 -2.49
N ALA A 12 10.29 -4.62 -3.32
CA ALA A 12 9.07 -3.91 -2.97
C ALA A 12 8.40 -4.53 -1.73
N HIS A 13 8.29 -5.86 -1.65
CA HIS A 13 7.78 -6.54 -0.46
C HIS A 13 8.60 -6.24 0.79
N GLU A 14 9.93 -6.28 0.70
CA GLU A 14 10.79 -5.93 1.85
C GLU A 14 10.54 -4.50 2.31
N VAL A 15 10.46 -3.55 1.38
CA VAL A 15 10.18 -2.15 1.64
C VAL A 15 8.78 -1.94 2.25
N VAL A 16 7.79 -2.77 1.87
CA VAL A 16 6.44 -2.76 2.47
C VAL A 16 6.49 -3.28 3.90
N MET A 17 7.20 -4.38 4.16
CA MET A 17 7.32 -4.96 5.51
C MET A 17 8.03 -4.01 6.47
N ASP A 18 9.10 -3.36 6.02
CA ASP A 18 9.86 -2.38 6.82
C ASP A 18 9.02 -1.17 7.24
N ARG A 19 8.00 -0.80 6.45
CA ARG A 19 7.18 0.41 6.63
C ARG A 19 5.79 0.13 7.21
N ARG A 20 5.48 -1.14 7.53
CA ARG A 20 4.17 -1.55 8.00
C ARG A 20 3.84 -0.87 9.34
N PRO A 21 2.69 -0.16 9.44
CA PRO A 21 2.25 0.40 10.71
C PRO A 21 2.01 -0.70 11.77
N PRO A 22 2.15 -0.39 13.07
CA PRO A 22 1.75 -1.32 14.12
C PRO A 22 0.24 -1.59 14.07
N ASN A 23 -0.20 -2.74 14.59
CA ASN A 23 -1.61 -3.16 14.49
C ASN A 23 -2.60 -2.18 15.15
N ASN A 24 -2.15 -1.40 16.14
CA ASN A 24 -2.94 -0.40 16.84
C ASN A 24 -2.75 1.03 16.30
N ALA A 25 -2.08 1.20 15.15
CA ALA A 25 -1.95 2.51 14.52
C ALA A 25 -3.34 3.06 14.14
N ASN A 26 -3.47 4.38 14.17
CA ASN A 26 -4.67 5.09 13.72
C ASN A 26 -5.04 4.64 12.28
N PRO A 27 -6.33 4.42 11.97
CA PRO A 27 -6.78 4.10 10.61
C PRO A 27 -6.24 5.03 9.51
N SER A 28 -6.05 6.32 9.79
CA SER A 28 -5.44 7.27 8.84
C SER A 28 -3.99 6.92 8.45
N ALA A 29 -3.20 6.37 9.39
CA ALA A 29 -1.84 5.91 9.12
C ALA A 29 -1.85 4.63 8.25
N TRP A 30 -2.79 3.73 8.52
CA TRP A 30 -3.04 2.57 7.67
C TRP A 30 -3.47 2.98 6.26
N LEU A 31 -4.38 3.94 6.11
CA LEU A 31 -4.80 4.46 4.81
C LEU A 31 -3.62 5.02 4.01
N ALA A 32 -2.78 5.85 4.63
CA ALA A 32 -1.60 6.41 3.98
C ALA A 32 -0.60 5.32 3.55
N PHE A 33 -0.40 4.30 4.39
CA PHE A 33 0.44 3.14 4.08
C PHE A 33 -0.08 2.35 2.86
N ARG A 34 -1.37 2.00 2.85
CA ARG A 34 -2.00 1.26 1.75
C ARG A 34 -1.90 2.00 0.42
N LEU A 35 -2.21 3.30 0.41
CA LEU A 35 -2.07 4.14 -0.78
C LEU A 35 -0.62 4.28 -1.25
N GLY A 36 0.33 4.35 -0.31
CA GLY A 36 1.76 4.34 -0.62
C GLY A 36 2.19 3.05 -1.30
N ASN A 37 1.72 1.90 -0.81
CA ASN A 37 2.04 0.59 -1.39
C ASN A 37 1.41 0.40 -2.76
N ALA A 38 0.16 0.84 -2.96
CA ALA A 38 -0.49 0.82 -4.27
C ALA A 38 0.35 1.53 -5.34
N ARG A 39 0.85 2.74 -5.02
CA ARG A 39 1.74 3.49 -5.91
C ARG A 39 3.06 2.78 -6.16
N LEU A 40 3.67 2.21 -5.10
CA LEU A 40 4.91 1.45 -5.21
C LEU A 40 4.75 0.26 -6.16
N TYR A 41 3.75 -0.59 -5.94
CA TYR A 41 3.55 -1.78 -6.78
C TYR A 41 3.21 -1.43 -8.22
N LYS A 42 2.47 -0.34 -8.47
CA LYS A 42 2.26 0.17 -9.84
C LYS A 42 3.58 0.54 -10.52
N ALA A 43 4.45 1.28 -9.84
CA ALA A 43 5.76 1.63 -10.39
C ALA A 43 6.62 0.37 -10.66
N ILE A 44 6.57 -0.62 -9.77
CA ILE A 44 7.30 -1.88 -9.94
C ILE A 44 6.76 -2.69 -11.12
N ALA A 45 5.46 -2.67 -11.38
CA ALA A 45 4.89 -3.38 -12.53
C ALA A 45 5.49 -2.92 -13.87
N ASP A 46 5.90 -1.66 -13.97
CA ASP A 46 6.54 -1.11 -15.18
C ASP A 46 8.04 -1.46 -15.26
N VAL A 47 8.71 -1.63 -14.11
CA VAL A 47 10.14 -1.92 -14.01
C VAL A 47 10.44 -3.42 -14.08
N ASP A 48 9.78 -4.21 -13.23
CA ASP A 48 9.92 -5.66 -13.15
C ASP A 48 8.89 -6.35 -14.03
N ARG A 49 9.13 -6.29 -15.35
CA ARG A 49 8.19 -6.81 -16.35
C ARG A 49 7.95 -8.32 -16.24
N GLY A 50 8.85 -9.07 -15.59
CA GLY A 50 8.65 -10.49 -15.29
C GLY A 50 7.55 -10.75 -14.26
N HIS A 51 7.32 -9.79 -13.36
CA HIS A 51 6.27 -9.84 -12.34
C HIS A 51 5.17 -8.80 -12.56
N HIS A 52 5.06 -8.25 -13.77
CA HIS A 52 4.13 -7.16 -14.09
C HIS A 52 2.71 -7.41 -13.57
N HIS A 53 2.12 -8.56 -13.91
CA HIS A 53 0.75 -8.88 -13.51
C HIS A 53 0.61 -9.12 -12.00
N GLU A 54 1.63 -9.68 -11.36
CA GLU A 54 1.63 -9.90 -9.91
C GLU A 54 1.76 -8.58 -9.14
N ALA A 55 2.63 -7.67 -9.61
CA ALA A 55 2.73 -6.32 -9.06
C ALA A 55 1.43 -5.53 -9.22
N LEU A 56 0.76 -5.62 -10.38
CA LEU A 56 -0.56 -4.99 -10.56
C LEU A 56 -1.65 -5.62 -9.67
N TYR A 57 -1.59 -6.93 -9.44
CA TYR A 57 -2.48 -7.58 -8.48
C TYR A 57 -2.32 -6.98 -7.07
N TRP A 58 -1.08 -6.85 -6.60
CA TRP A 58 -0.81 -6.25 -5.29
C TRP A 58 -1.21 -4.78 -5.22
N ALA A 59 -0.99 -4.01 -6.29
CA ALA A 59 -1.48 -2.64 -6.36
C ALA A 59 -3.01 -2.56 -6.17
N GLY A 60 -3.77 -3.37 -6.91
CA GLY A 60 -5.23 -3.42 -6.79
C GLY A 60 -5.71 -3.97 -5.44
N TYR A 61 -4.96 -4.87 -4.81
CA TYR A 61 -5.23 -5.31 -3.44
C TYR A 61 -5.09 -4.14 -2.44
N GLU A 62 -3.99 -3.40 -2.50
CA GLU A 62 -3.73 -2.28 -1.59
C GLU A 62 -4.76 -1.14 -1.79
N GLU A 63 -5.21 -0.90 -3.02
CA GLU A 63 -6.28 0.09 -3.31
C GLU A 63 -7.62 -0.31 -2.72
N ARG A 64 -8.00 -1.59 -2.79
CA ARG A 64 -9.24 -2.08 -2.16
C ARG A 64 -9.20 -1.92 -0.65
N GLN A 65 -8.09 -2.30 -0.02
CA GLN A 65 -7.88 -2.13 1.42
C GLN A 65 -7.91 -0.66 1.84
N ALA A 66 -7.31 0.23 1.06
CA ALA A 66 -7.40 1.67 1.28
C ALA A 66 -8.86 2.17 1.18
N GLY A 67 -9.62 1.66 0.20
CA GLY A 67 -11.03 2.00 0.02
C GLY A 67 -11.90 1.60 1.22
N GLU A 68 -11.68 0.39 1.77
CA GLU A 68 -12.36 -0.09 2.98
C GLU A 68 -12.12 0.85 4.17
N ILE A 69 -10.85 1.16 4.47
CA ILE A 69 -10.48 2.08 5.57
C ILE A 69 -11.07 3.48 5.35
N SER A 70 -11.03 3.98 4.10
CA SER A 70 -11.59 5.28 3.79
C SER A 70 -13.10 5.33 3.99
N ALA A 71 -13.82 4.23 3.71
CA ALA A 71 -15.26 4.15 3.92
C ALA A 71 -15.60 4.13 5.42
N GLU A 72 -14.83 3.39 6.23
CA GLU A 72 -14.96 3.36 7.69
C GLU A 72 -14.76 4.75 8.30
N LEU A 73 -13.66 5.43 7.95
CA LEU A 73 -13.38 6.79 8.43
C LEU A 73 -14.49 7.79 8.08
N GLN A 74 -15.10 7.66 6.90
CA GLN A 74 -16.23 8.52 6.50
C GLN A 74 -17.51 8.19 7.27
N ALA A 75 -17.76 6.92 7.60
CA ALA A 75 -18.91 6.50 8.39
C ALA A 75 -18.81 6.97 9.85
N GLU A 76 -17.61 6.90 10.44
CA GLU A 76 -17.33 7.41 11.78
C GLU A 76 -17.52 8.93 11.87
N GLY A 77 -16.99 9.68 10.88
CA GLY A 77 -17.15 11.13 10.82
C GLY A 77 -18.60 11.59 10.65
N LYS A 78 -19.45 10.79 9.97
CA LYS A 78 -20.89 11.07 9.80
C LYS A 78 -21.74 10.74 11.02
N SER A 79 -21.23 9.92 11.95
CA SER A 79 -21.97 9.50 13.15
C SER A 79 -21.72 10.42 14.35
N ALA A 80 -20.78 11.37 14.22
CA ALA A 80 -20.41 12.34 15.25
C ALA A 80 -21.03 13.74 15.02
N ASP A 81 -21.92 13.87 14.02
CA ASP A 81 -22.70 15.06 13.67
C ASP A 81 -24.20 14.78 13.93
#